data_AF-A0A959WG60-F1
#
_entry.id   AF-A0A959WG60-F1
#
_cell.length_a   1.000
_cell.length_b   1.000
_cell.length_c   1.000
_cell.angle_alpha   90.00
_cell.angle_beta   90.00
_cell.angle_gamma   90.00
#
_symmetry.space_group_name_H-M   'P 1'
#
loop_
_entity.id
_entity.type
_entity.pdbx_description
1 polymer ?
#
loop_
_entity_poly.entity_id
_entity_poly.type
_entity_poly.pdbx_seq_one_letter_code
_entity_poly.pdbx_strand_id
1 'polypeptide(L)'
;MGLAVAMAALGITASVANAAATIQSDPEAYAYLPGPYVQGLGETAIFDNSLSPALHDVTTDQLGPDGGPLFFASVVPGGQVTSVKGTEYLKAGTYPFYCTLHGSSMSGELTIQPTGKAKPRPSVKASFVNQKLKQVRKSGVRVKVRSGTASKGVALIARKGKAVLGIKRGLSFKAGQTKTMTVPLTKSGRKAISKGKVVQISIQATVQFGKPSSATRKVR
;
A
#
# COMPACT_ATOMS: atom_id res chain seq x y z
N MET A 1 -13.29 -34.36 -56.85
CA MET A 1 -13.94 -34.63 -55.54
C MET A 1 -12.82 -34.77 -54.51
N GLY A 2 -12.64 -33.99 -53.46
CA GLY A 2 -13.21 -32.74 -52.96
C GLY A 2 -12.18 -32.14 -51.99
N LEU A 3 -12.01 -30.82 -51.99
CA LEU A 3 -11.08 -30.11 -51.11
C LEU A 3 -11.72 -29.94 -49.73
N ALA A 4 -11.09 -30.45 -48.68
CA ALA A 4 -11.49 -30.18 -47.30
C ALA A 4 -10.70 -28.96 -46.79
N VAL A 5 -11.37 -27.82 -46.62
CA VAL A 5 -10.82 -26.63 -45.97
C VAL A 5 -11.15 -26.71 -44.49
N ALA A 6 -10.14 -26.93 -43.65
CA ALA A 6 -10.25 -26.83 -42.20
C ALA A 6 -10.18 -25.35 -41.79
N MET A 7 -11.33 -24.76 -41.43
CA MET A 7 -11.36 -23.46 -40.78
C MET A 7 -10.97 -23.58 -39.31
N ALA A 8 -9.78 -23.07 -38.95
CA ALA A 8 -9.40 -22.87 -37.57
C ALA A 8 -10.12 -21.62 -37.01
N ALA A 9 -11.12 -21.84 -36.17
CA ALA A 9 -11.79 -20.76 -35.43
C ALA A 9 -10.86 -20.26 -34.31
N LEU A 10 -10.23 -19.10 -34.50
CA LEU A 10 -9.60 -18.35 -33.41
C LEU A 10 -10.72 -17.72 -32.55
N GLY A 11 -11.06 -18.37 -31.45
CA GLY A 11 -11.93 -17.81 -30.42
C GLY A 11 -11.23 -16.68 -29.67
N ILE A 12 -11.50 -15.42 -30.07
CA ILE A 12 -11.13 -14.24 -29.29
C ILE A 12 -12.07 -14.20 -28.08
N THR A 13 -11.62 -14.69 -26.93
CA THR A 13 -12.31 -14.45 -25.66
C THR A 13 -12.05 -13.00 -25.26
N ALA A 14 -12.99 -12.11 -25.61
CA ALA A 14 -12.98 -10.75 -25.09
C ALA A 14 -13.10 -10.82 -23.56
N SER A 15 -12.04 -10.44 -22.85
CA SER A 15 -12.10 -10.25 -21.40
C SER A 15 -13.07 -9.11 -21.12
N VAL A 16 -14.27 -9.42 -20.63
CA VAL A 16 -15.17 -8.41 -20.08
C VAL A 16 -14.46 -7.73 -18.91
N ALA A 17 -14.09 -6.46 -19.08
CA ALA A 17 -13.60 -5.65 -17.98
C ALA A 17 -14.72 -5.56 -16.95
N ASN A 18 -14.45 -5.98 -15.71
CA ASN A 18 -15.44 -5.90 -14.65
C ASN A 18 -15.43 -4.47 -14.12
N ALA A 19 -16.60 -3.88 -13.92
CA ALA A 19 -16.70 -2.57 -13.30
C ALA A 19 -16.18 -2.63 -11.86
N ALA A 20 -15.56 -1.55 -11.39
CA ALA A 20 -15.23 -1.38 -9.98
C ALA A 20 -16.52 -1.33 -9.15
N ALA A 21 -16.48 -1.91 -7.94
CA ALA A 21 -17.63 -1.84 -7.04
C ALA A 21 -17.80 -0.41 -6.52
N THR A 22 -19.04 0.03 -6.38
CA THR A 22 -19.39 1.25 -5.66
C THR A 22 -20.03 0.88 -4.33
N ILE A 23 -19.38 1.26 -3.24
CA ILE A 23 -19.92 1.18 -1.88
C ILE A 23 -20.56 2.54 -1.61
N GLN A 24 -21.87 2.57 -1.41
CA GLN A 24 -22.60 3.82 -1.23
C GLN A 24 -23.14 3.93 0.19
N SER A 25 -22.97 5.09 0.83
CA SER A 25 -23.62 5.40 2.10
C SER A 25 -25.12 5.57 1.92
N ASP A 26 -25.89 5.11 2.89
CA ASP A 26 -27.32 5.43 2.96
C ASP A 26 -27.50 6.94 3.29
N PRO A 27 -28.42 7.65 2.62
CA PRO A 27 -28.64 9.09 2.86
C PRO A 27 -29.31 9.38 4.21
N GLU A 28 -30.04 8.43 4.78
CA GLU A 28 -30.90 8.61 5.95
C GLU A 28 -30.44 7.79 7.16
N ALA A 29 -29.77 6.66 6.92
CA ALA A 29 -29.27 5.76 7.96
C ALA A 29 -27.75 5.76 8.07
N TYR A 30 -27.24 5.43 9.26
CA TYR A 30 -25.81 5.12 9.47
C TYR A 30 -25.47 3.71 8.96
N ALA A 31 -25.70 3.49 7.66
CA ALA A 31 -25.55 2.21 6.97
C ALA A 31 -24.93 2.43 5.58
N TYR A 32 -24.48 1.34 4.97
CA TYR A 32 -24.24 1.33 3.53
C TYR A 32 -25.53 0.83 2.83
N LEU A 33 -25.85 1.37 1.65
CA LEU A 33 -26.97 0.87 0.83
C LEU A 33 -26.75 -0.59 0.45
N PRO A 34 -27.77 -1.46 0.46
CA PRO A 34 -27.59 -2.89 0.21
C PRO A 34 -26.80 -3.21 -1.06
N GLY A 35 -25.95 -4.25 -0.98
CA GLY A 35 -25.15 -4.76 -2.10
C GLY A 35 -26.00 -5.39 -3.22
N PRO A 36 -25.34 -5.98 -4.23
CA PRO A 36 -24.02 -6.62 -4.10
C PRO A 36 -22.85 -5.68 -4.42
N TYR A 37 -21.82 -5.68 -3.55
CA TYR A 37 -20.53 -5.03 -3.85
C TYR A 37 -19.59 -6.05 -4.48
N VAL A 38 -19.57 -6.09 -5.80
CA VAL A 38 -18.82 -7.09 -6.57
C VAL A 38 -17.92 -6.39 -7.57
N GLN A 39 -16.67 -6.86 -7.69
CA GLN A 39 -15.75 -6.40 -8.73
C GLN A 39 -14.77 -7.51 -9.16
N GLY A 40 -14.08 -7.28 -10.28
CA GLY A 40 -12.97 -8.13 -10.70
C GLY A 40 -11.65 -7.84 -9.96
N LEU A 41 -10.65 -8.66 -10.25
CA LEU A 41 -9.27 -8.48 -9.80
C LEU A 41 -8.63 -7.23 -10.43
N GLY A 42 -7.95 -6.44 -9.60
CA GLY A 42 -7.18 -5.27 -10.06
C GLY A 42 -7.95 -3.96 -10.04
N GLU A 43 -9.27 -4.04 -9.81
CA GLU A 43 -10.15 -2.89 -9.73
C GLU A 43 -10.00 -2.10 -8.43
N THR A 44 -10.18 -0.79 -8.52
CA THR A 44 -10.15 0.11 -7.36
C THR A 44 -11.59 0.50 -7.04
N ALA A 45 -12.14 -0.02 -5.95
CA ALA A 45 -13.53 0.27 -5.57
C ALA A 45 -13.70 1.76 -5.27
N ILE A 46 -14.93 2.23 -5.38
CA ILE A 46 -15.33 3.60 -5.10
C ILE A 46 -16.13 3.59 -3.80
N PHE A 47 -15.87 4.54 -2.92
CA PHE A 47 -16.76 4.89 -1.83
C PHE A 47 -17.49 6.18 -2.19
N ASP A 48 -18.80 6.07 -2.36
CA ASP A 48 -19.70 7.16 -2.68
C ASP A 48 -20.46 7.59 -1.42
N ASN A 49 -20.04 8.73 -0.86
CA ASN A 49 -20.70 9.39 0.27
C ASN A 49 -21.47 10.64 -0.18
N SER A 50 -21.82 10.73 -1.46
CA SER A 50 -22.38 11.95 -2.04
C SER A 50 -23.81 12.23 -1.63
N LEU A 51 -24.59 11.18 -1.34
CA LEU A 51 -25.98 11.32 -0.92
C LEU A 51 -26.16 11.42 0.60
N SER A 52 -25.18 10.98 1.39
CA SER A 52 -25.21 11.14 2.85
C SER A 52 -24.70 12.51 3.28
N PRO A 53 -25.34 13.18 4.26
CA PRO A 53 -24.80 14.38 4.88
C PRO A 53 -23.72 14.06 5.94
N ALA A 54 -23.62 12.80 6.38
CA ALA A 54 -22.75 12.39 7.48
C ALA A 54 -21.32 12.03 7.03
N LEU A 55 -20.41 12.00 8.00
CA LEU A 55 -19.03 11.54 7.82
C LEU A 55 -19.00 10.02 7.84
N HIS A 56 -18.37 9.42 6.84
CA HIS A 56 -18.23 7.98 6.73
C HIS A 56 -16.87 7.59 6.15
N ASP A 57 -16.48 6.35 6.37
CA ASP A 57 -15.30 5.76 5.77
C ASP A 57 -15.60 4.31 5.37
N VAL A 58 -14.59 3.62 4.83
CA VAL A 58 -14.64 2.19 4.54
C VAL A 58 -13.32 1.60 5.01
N THR A 59 -13.35 0.60 5.87
CA THR A 59 -12.15 -0.15 6.25
C THR A 59 -12.45 -1.63 6.41
N THR A 60 -11.47 -2.47 6.16
CA THR A 60 -11.52 -3.89 6.55
C THR A 60 -10.75 -4.11 7.86
N ASP A 61 -11.17 -5.11 8.63
CA ASP A 61 -10.46 -5.59 9.83
C ASP A 61 -9.29 -6.52 9.48
N GLN A 62 -9.32 -7.12 8.30
CA GLN A 62 -8.26 -7.98 7.81
C GLN A 62 -6.97 -7.17 7.55
N LEU A 63 -5.86 -7.64 8.12
CA LEU A 63 -4.58 -6.94 8.04
C LEU A 63 -3.81 -7.31 6.78
N GLY A 64 -3.26 -6.28 6.12
CA GLY A 64 -2.33 -6.38 5.03
C GLY A 64 -0.88 -6.60 5.47
N PRO A 65 0.04 -6.78 4.50
CA PRO A 65 1.45 -7.07 4.80
C PRO A 65 2.20 -5.95 5.53
N ASP A 66 1.67 -4.73 5.54
CA ASP A 66 2.17 -3.58 6.29
C ASP A 66 1.62 -3.48 7.72
N GLY A 67 0.70 -4.38 8.09
CA GLY A 67 0.02 -4.40 9.39
C GLY A 67 -1.16 -3.42 9.50
N GLY A 68 -1.50 -2.69 8.42
CA GLY A 68 -2.72 -1.89 8.33
C GLY A 68 -3.86 -2.67 7.67
N PRO A 69 -5.06 -2.07 7.48
CA PRO A 69 -6.16 -2.68 6.75
C PRO A 69 -5.76 -3.13 5.33
N LEU A 70 -6.27 -4.27 4.86
CA LEU A 70 -6.03 -4.75 3.49
C LEU A 70 -6.46 -3.72 2.43
N PHE A 71 -7.54 -2.97 2.71
CA PHE A 71 -8.02 -1.83 1.95
C PHE A 71 -8.75 -0.84 2.86
N PHE A 72 -8.81 0.42 2.45
CA PHE A 72 -9.62 1.45 3.11
C PHE A 72 -9.86 2.68 2.23
N ALA A 73 -10.93 3.41 2.53
CA ALA A 73 -11.10 4.83 2.27
C ALA A 73 -10.98 5.58 3.61
N SER A 74 -10.27 6.71 3.64
CA SER A 74 -10.23 7.54 4.85
C SER A 74 -11.58 8.23 5.07
N VAL A 75 -11.84 8.74 6.27
CA VAL A 75 -13.07 9.51 6.57
C VAL A 75 -13.33 10.58 5.52
N VAL A 76 -14.51 10.50 4.92
CA VAL A 76 -15.02 11.32 3.84
C VAL A 76 -16.23 12.12 4.35
N PRO A 77 -16.26 13.44 4.19
CA PRO A 77 -17.46 14.25 4.41
C PRO A 77 -18.63 13.87 3.51
N GLY A 78 -19.84 14.20 3.93
CA GLY A 78 -21.02 14.12 3.07
C GLY A 78 -20.83 14.92 1.77
N GLY A 79 -21.46 14.46 0.68
CA GLY A 79 -21.36 15.12 -0.62
C GLY A 79 -20.10 14.80 -1.42
N GLN A 80 -19.29 13.81 -0.99
CA GLN A 80 -18.02 13.49 -1.64
C GLN A 80 -17.89 12.01 -2.04
N VAL A 81 -17.04 11.77 -3.04
CA VAL A 81 -16.70 10.45 -3.55
C VAL A 81 -15.19 10.26 -3.46
N THR A 82 -14.74 9.06 -3.09
CA THR A 82 -13.31 8.74 -3.05
C THR A 82 -13.04 7.30 -3.46
N SER A 83 -11.76 6.97 -3.71
CA SER A 83 -11.36 5.60 -3.99
C SER A 83 -11.09 4.83 -2.70
N VAL A 84 -11.52 3.57 -2.66
CA VAL A 84 -11.15 2.61 -1.62
C VAL A 84 -9.81 1.99 -2.00
N LYS A 85 -8.73 2.53 -1.42
CA LYS A 85 -7.36 2.14 -1.74
C LYS A 85 -7.09 0.74 -1.19
N GLY A 86 -6.39 -0.08 -1.97
CA GLY A 86 -5.95 -1.40 -1.56
C GLY A 86 -6.76 -2.54 -2.18
N THR A 87 -7.98 -2.26 -2.68
CA THR A 87 -8.82 -3.28 -3.33
C THR A 87 -8.17 -3.80 -4.61
N GLU A 88 -7.35 -2.98 -5.27
CA GLU A 88 -6.65 -3.34 -6.50
C GLU A 88 -5.60 -4.46 -6.31
N TYR A 89 -5.23 -4.75 -5.06
CA TYR A 89 -4.25 -5.78 -4.71
C TYR A 89 -4.88 -7.07 -4.15
N LEU A 90 -6.22 -7.13 -4.05
CA LEU A 90 -6.91 -8.27 -3.47
C LEU A 90 -6.87 -9.47 -4.43
N LYS A 91 -6.90 -10.66 -3.83
CA LYS A 91 -7.15 -11.91 -4.54
C LYS A 91 -8.67 -12.14 -4.61
N ALA A 92 -9.10 -13.11 -5.41
CA ALA A 92 -10.49 -13.53 -5.43
C ALA A 92 -10.91 -14.01 -4.02
N GLY A 93 -12.14 -13.71 -3.63
CA GLY A 93 -12.67 -13.99 -2.30
C GLY A 93 -13.60 -12.87 -1.80
N THR A 94 -14.15 -13.05 -0.61
CA THR A 94 -15.06 -12.10 0.05
C THR A 94 -14.36 -11.45 1.23
N TYR A 95 -14.49 -10.14 1.35
CA TYR A 95 -13.82 -9.34 2.37
C TYR A 95 -14.83 -8.48 3.11
N PRO A 96 -15.06 -8.71 4.42
CA PRO A 96 -15.88 -7.84 5.22
C PRO A 96 -15.21 -6.47 5.39
N PHE A 97 -16.04 -5.45 5.44
CA PHE A 97 -15.65 -4.09 5.74
C PHE A 97 -16.70 -3.41 6.60
N TYR A 98 -16.30 -2.31 7.22
CA TYR A 98 -17.14 -1.50 8.10
C TYR A 98 -16.72 -0.04 8.09
N CYS A 99 -17.58 0.82 8.67
CA CYS A 99 -17.26 2.21 8.95
C CYS A 99 -16.66 2.33 10.35
N THR A 100 -15.47 2.91 10.52
CA THR A 100 -14.80 3.05 11.82
C THR A 100 -15.57 3.91 12.82
N LEU A 101 -16.45 4.78 12.34
CA LEU A 101 -17.29 5.67 13.16
C LEU A 101 -18.52 4.96 13.73
N HIS A 102 -19.00 3.91 13.06
CA HIS A 102 -20.23 3.21 13.41
C HIS A 102 -20.01 1.70 13.67
N GLY A 103 -18.77 1.22 13.60
CA GLY A 103 -18.41 -0.16 13.89
C GLY A 103 -19.19 -1.17 13.03
N SER A 104 -19.53 -2.31 13.63
CA SER A 104 -20.22 -3.40 12.95
C SER A 104 -21.67 -3.11 12.56
N SER A 105 -22.30 -2.05 13.08
CA SER A 105 -23.67 -1.69 12.64
C SER A 105 -23.69 -1.08 11.24
N MET A 106 -22.55 -0.60 10.75
CA MET A 106 -22.37 -0.12 9.38
C MET A 106 -21.30 -0.98 8.71
N SER A 107 -21.72 -2.13 8.19
CA SER A 107 -20.84 -3.12 7.58
C SER A 107 -21.37 -3.64 6.25
N GLY A 108 -20.47 -4.20 5.44
CA GLY A 108 -20.81 -4.87 4.19
C GLY A 108 -19.72 -5.86 3.78
N GLU A 109 -19.94 -6.54 2.65
CA GLU A 109 -18.98 -7.49 2.11
C GLU A 109 -18.62 -7.16 0.66
N LEU A 110 -17.32 -6.98 0.41
CA LEU A 110 -16.79 -6.81 -0.94
C LEU A 110 -16.39 -8.17 -1.50
N THR A 111 -17.04 -8.59 -2.58
CA THR A 111 -16.69 -9.82 -3.29
C THR A 111 -15.80 -9.53 -4.48
N ILE A 112 -14.62 -10.16 -4.51
CA ILE A 112 -13.68 -10.11 -5.62
C ILE A 112 -13.80 -11.38 -6.45
N GLN A 113 -14.26 -11.24 -7.69
CA GLN A 113 -14.36 -12.33 -8.65
C GLN A 113 -13.01 -12.65 -9.29
N PRO A 114 -12.77 -13.90 -9.73
CA PRO A 114 -11.52 -14.31 -10.39
C PRO A 114 -11.44 -13.84 -11.86
N THR A 115 -11.98 -12.66 -12.16
CA THR A 115 -12.00 -12.04 -13.48
C THR A 115 -11.01 -10.87 -13.51
N GLY A 116 -10.18 -10.77 -14.55
CA GLY A 116 -9.11 -9.76 -14.61
C GLY A 116 -7.80 -10.20 -13.94
N LYS A 117 -6.97 -9.23 -13.51
CA LYS A 117 -5.65 -9.52 -12.91
C LYS A 117 -5.34 -8.55 -11.78
N ALA A 118 -5.04 -9.11 -10.61
CA ALA A 118 -4.68 -8.31 -9.44
C ALA A 118 -3.41 -7.50 -9.70
N LYS A 119 -3.39 -6.24 -9.25
CA LYS A 119 -2.18 -5.45 -9.29
C LYS A 119 -1.20 -6.01 -8.25
N PRO A 120 0.11 -6.03 -8.55
CA PRO A 120 1.08 -6.50 -7.58
C PRO A 120 1.22 -5.47 -6.45
N ARG A 121 1.27 -5.93 -5.20
CA ARG A 121 1.44 -5.07 -4.03
C ARG A 121 2.74 -4.25 -4.10
N PRO A 122 2.78 -3.04 -3.53
CA PRO A 122 4.01 -2.28 -3.37
C PRO A 122 5.08 -3.10 -2.65
N SER A 123 6.32 -3.03 -3.13
CA SER A 123 7.43 -3.84 -2.61
C SER A 123 8.73 -3.10 -2.76
N VAL A 124 9.41 -2.90 -1.63
CA VAL A 124 10.70 -2.22 -1.54
C VAL A 124 11.66 -3.03 -0.70
N LYS A 125 12.93 -3.05 -1.11
CA LYS A 125 14.05 -3.62 -0.37
C LYS A 125 15.08 -2.55 -0.08
N ALA A 126 15.39 -2.35 1.19
CA ALA A 126 16.43 -1.42 1.63
C ALA A 126 17.69 -2.17 2.07
N SER A 127 18.85 -1.64 1.68
CA SER A 127 20.15 -2.13 2.13
C SER A 127 21.11 -0.98 2.38
N PHE A 128 22.13 -1.23 3.20
CA PHE A 128 23.18 -0.26 3.48
C PHE A 128 24.13 -0.13 2.31
N VAL A 129 24.50 1.10 1.98
CA VAL A 129 25.70 1.36 1.18
C VAL A 129 26.93 1.23 2.07
N ASN A 130 28.08 0.91 1.50
CA ASN A 130 29.33 0.93 2.26
C ASN A 130 29.64 2.36 2.74
N GLN A 131 29.61 2.56 4.05
CA GLN A 131 29.91 3.83 4.70
C GLN A 131 30.63 3.60 6.03
N LYS A 132 31.57 4.49 6.34
CA LYS A 132 32.22 4.58 7.66
C LYS A 132 31.39 5.44 8.62
N LEU A 133 31.57 5.27 9.92
CA LEU A 133 30.83 6.02 10.95
C LEU A 133 31.08 7.52 10.86
N LYS A 134 32.31 7.93 10.51
CA LYS A 134 32.65 9.33 10.23
C LYS A 134 31.81 9.92 9.09
N GLN A 135 31.56 9.14 8.03
CA GLN A 135 30.71 9.56 6.91
C GLN A 135 29.24 9.65 7.35
N VAL A 136 28.76 8.67 8.12
CA VAL A 136 27.38 8.71 8.65
C VAL A 136 27.17 9.95 9.52
N ARG A 137 28.10 10.28 10.42
CA ARG A 137 28.03 11.49 11.26
C ARG A 137 28.03 12.79 10.44
N LYS A 138 28.79 12.82 9.33
CA LYS A 138 28.92 14.01 8.47
C LYS A 138 27.70 14.21 7.56
N SER A 139 27.27 13.18 6.84
CA SER A 139 26.27 13.31 5.77
C SER A 139 24.98 12.53 6.02
N GLY A 140 24.93 11.63 6.99
CA GLY A 140 23.78 10.78 7.27
C GLY A 140 23.90 9.37 6.69
N VAL A 141 22.82 8.59 6.86
CA VAL A 141 22.81 7.17 6.50
C VAL A 141 22.44 7.01 5.04
N ARG A 142 23.34 6.48 4.21
CA ARG A 142 23.07 6.15 2.81
C ARG A 142 22.46 4.76 2.72
N VAL A 143 21.32 4.71 2.05
CA VAL A 143 20.50 3.53 1.86
C VAL A 143 20.32 3.33 0.36
N LYS A 144 20.58 2.12 -0.12
CA LYS A 144 20.18 1.67 -1.45
C LYS A 144 18.79 1.06 -1.33
N VAL A 145 17.85 1.58 -2.11
CA VAL A 145 16.47 1.08 -2.16
C VAL A 145 16.23 0.50 -3.56
N ARG A 146 15.79 -0.75 -3.62
CA ARG A 146 15.31 -1.42 -4.84
C ARG A 146 13.82 -1.64 -4.72
N SER A 147 13.05 -1.17 -5.70
CA SER A 147 11.61 -1.41 -5.79
C SER A 147 11.36 -2.65 -6.63
N GLY A 148 10.64 -3.64 -6.10
CA GLY A 148 10.17 -4.79 -6.90
C GLY A 148 9.05 -4.35 -7.84
N THR A 149 8.09 -3.60 -7.29
CA THR A 149 6.91 -3.08 -7.98
C THR A 149 6.87 -1.55 -7.88
N ALA A 150 5.98 -0.89 -8.61
CA ALA A 150 5.79 0.55 -8.46
C ALA A 150 5.37 0.85 -7.01
N SER A 151 6.01 1.83 -6.37
CA SER A 151 5.82 2.12 -4.95
C SER A 151 5.87 3.62 -4.73
N LYS A 152 4.78 4.20 -4.21
CA LYS A 152 4.65 5.62 -3.89
C LYS A 152 4.57 5.81 -2.38
N GLY A 153 5.00 6.97 -1.88
CA GLY A 153 4.91 7.28 -0.45
C GLY A 153 5.85 6.47 0.45
N VAL A 154 6.92 5.88 -0.11
CA VAL A 154 7.87 5.08 0.65
C VAL A 154 8.56 5.95 1.72
N ALA A 155 8.70 5.41 2.92
CA ALA A 155 9.43 6.04 4.02
C ALA A 155 10.63 5.18 4.44
N LEU A 156 11.77 5.83 4.66
CA LEU A 156 12.98 5.26 5.23
C LEU A 156 13.18 5.80 6.64
N ILE A 157 13.34 4.90 7.60
CA ILE A 157 13.56 5.22 9.02
C ILE A 157 14.88 4.59 9.45
N ALA A 158 15.83 5.43 9.83
CA ALA A 158 17.10 5.00 10.43
C ALA A 158 17.00 5.03 11.95
N ARG A 159 17.43 3.97 12.64
CA ARG A 159 17.42 3.90 14.12
C ARG A 159 18.72 3.32 14.69
N LYS A 160 19.05 3.74 15.91
CA LYS A 160 20.02 3.08 16.82
C LYS A 160 19.24 2.60 18.04
N GLY A 161 18.97 1.29 18.13
CA GLY A 161 18.03 0.77 19.12
C GLY A 161 16.68 1.48 19.00
N LYS A 162 16.18 2.04 20.11
CA LYS A 162 14.93 2.83 20.13
C LYS A 162 15.09 4.26 19.59
N ALA A 163 16.32 4.77 19.48
CA ALA A 163 16.55 6.16 19.05
C ALA A 163 16.41 6.30 17.53
N VAL A 164 15.52 7.19 17.08
CA VAL A 164 15.40 7.57 15.67
C VAL A 164 16.58 8.45 15.28
N LEU A 165 17.36 7.99 14.32
CA LEU A 165 18.48 8.74 13.75
C LEU A 165 17.99 9.75 12.71
N GLY A 166 17.01 9.36 11.90
CA GLY A 166 16.50 10.16 10.79
C GLY A 166 15.36 9.48 10.06
N ILE A 167 14.55 10.28 9.37
CA ILE A 167 13.44 9.81 8.55
C ILE A 167 13.48 10.53 7.20
N LYS A 168 13.24 9.80 6.11
CA LYS A 168 12.99 10.36 4.78
C LYS A 168 11.69 9.78 4.22
N ARG A 169 10.72 10.61 3.86
CA ARG A 169 9.37 10.21 3.42
C ARG A 169 9.06 10.70 2.00
N GLY A 170 7.91 10.29 1.47
CA GLY A 170 7.38 10.79 0.20
C GLY A 170 8.15 10.29 -1.02
N LEU A 171 8.85 9.16 -0.89
CA LEU A 171 9.68 8.63 -1.96
C LEU A 171 8.83 7.82 -2.93
N SER A 172 9.08 7.99 -4.22
CA SER A 172 8.37 7.29 -5.30
C SER A 172 9.35 6.59 -6.22
N PHE A 173 9.00 5.35 -6.57
CA PHE A 173 9.80 4.45 -7.39
C PHE A 173 8.97 3.81 -8.48
N LYS A 174 9.55 3.71 -9.68
CA LYS A 174 9.05 2.83 -10.74
C LYS A 174 9.35 1.37 -10.39
N ALA A 175 8.60 0.43 -10.96
CA ALA A 175 8.91 -1.00 -10.82
C ALA A 175 10.34 -1.30 -11.29
N GLY A 176 11.05 -2.17 -10.57
CA GLY A 176 12.46 -2.50 -10.83
C GLY A 176 13.48 -1.40 -10.49
N GLN A 177 13.05 -0.18 -10.17
CA GLN A 177 13.96 0.95 -9.97
C GLN A 177 14.84 0.76 -8.73
N THR A 178 16.12 1.11 -8.89
CA THR A 178 17.08 1.15 -7.79
C THR A 178 17.64 2.56 -7.63
N LYS A 179 17.59 3.11 -6.42
CA LYS A 179 18.20 4.42 -6.10
C LYS A 179 18.95 4.37 -4.79
N THR A 180 20.06 5.11 -4.73
CA THR A 180 20.75 5.38 -3.47
C THR A 180 20.30 6.73 -2.96
N MET A 181 20.00 6.82 -1.66
CA MET A 181 19.60 8.06 -1.03
C MET A 181 20.16 8.18 0.37
N THR A 182 20.23 9.42 0.85
CA THR A 182 20.69 9.74 2.18
C THR A 182 19.51 10.05 3.08
N VAL A 183 19.43 9.35 4.21
CA VAL A 183 18.55 9.68 5.34
C VAL A 183 19.30 10.67 6.23
N PRO A 184 18.85 11.95 6.29
CA PRO A 184 19.53 12.96 7.09
C PRO A 184 19.36 12.66 8.58
N LEU A 185 20.38 12.99 9.37
CA LEU A 185 20.32 12.83 10.82
C LEU A 185 19.58 14.01 11.47
N THR A 186 18.66 13.70 12.38
CA THR A 186 18.08 14.71 13.29
C THR A 186 19.12 15.16 14.33
N LYS A 187 18.83 16.25 15.05
CA LYS A 187 19.68 16.71 16.17
C LYS A 187 19.86 15.60 17.22
N SER A 188 18.78 14.94 17.62
CA SER A 188 18.80 13.81 18.55
C SER A 188 19.55 12.59 17.98
N GLY A 189 19.37 12.31 16.69
CA GLY A 189 20.08 11.24 15.98
C GLY A 189 21.59 11.44 15.96
N ARG A 190 22.06 12.67 15.70
CA ARG A 190 23.49 13.03 15.78
C ARG A 190 24.04 12.81 17.18
N LYS A 191 23.33 13.26 18.22
CA LYS A 191 23.71 13.03 19.62
C LYS A 191 23.81 11.54 19.93
N ALA A 192 22.84 10.74 19.48
CA ALA A 192 22.79 9.29 19.72
C ALA A 192 23.97 8.51 19.14
N ILE A 193 24.60 9.00 18.06
CA ILE A 193 25.76 8.34 17.42
C ILE A 193 27.08 9.08 17.62
N SER A 194 27.11 10.15 18.43
CA SER A 194 28.29 11.01 18.63
C SER A 194 29.46 10.28 19.27
N LYS A 195 29.17 9.39 20.23
CA LYS A 195 30.17 8.62 20.98
C LYS A 195 30.38 7.22 20.40
N GLY A 196 31.53 6.63 20.73
CA GLY A 196 31.89 5.26 20.36
C GLY A 196 32.56 5.14 18.99
N LYS A 197 33.31 4.03 18.82
CA LYS A 197 33.98 3.65 17.57
C LYS A 197 33.11 2.78 16.67
N VAL A 198 32.03 2.21 17.19
CA VAL A 198 31.13 1.32 16.45
C VAL A 198 29.68 1.62 16.85
N VAL A 199 28.78 1.66 15.87
CA VAL A 199 27.34 1.84 16.09
C VAL A 199 26.56 0.83 15.25
N GLN A 200 25.61 0.13 15.88
CA GLN A 200 24.63 -0.69 15.18
C GLN A 200 23.46 0.19 14.74
N ILE A 201 23.27 0.30 13.42
CA ILE A 201 22.19 1.06 12.80
C ILE A 201 21.23 0.07 12.15
N SER A 202 19.93 0.30 12.35
CA SER A 202 18.86 -0.37 11.61
C SER A 202 18.19 0.61 10.66
N ILE A 203 17.76 0.12 9.51
CA ILE A 203 16.97 0.84 8.51
C ILE A 203 15.69 0.05 8.30
N GLN A 204 14.56 0.74 8.36
CA GLN A 204 13.26 0.22 7.97
C GLN A 204 12.76 1.02 6.77
N ALA A 205 12.38 0.33 5.70
CA ALA A 205 11.66 0.89 4.58
C ALA A 205 10.21 0.42 4.64
N THR A 206 9.28 1.37 4.67
CA THR A 206 7.83 1.10 4.72
C THR A 206 7.16 1.70 3.50
N VAL A 207 6.12 1.03 3.04
CA VAL A 207 5.23 1.49 1.96
C VAL A 207 3.84 0.96 2.26
N GLN A 208 2.81 1.78 2.05
CA GLN A 208 1.43 1.38 2.28
C GLN A 208 1.08 0.15 1.41
N PHE A 209 0.32 -0.78 1.98
CA PHE A 209 -0.09 -2.06 1.39
C PHE A 209 1.05 -3.05 1.08
N GLY A 210 2.29 -2.72 1.43
CA GLY A 210 3.48 -3.51 1.12
C GLY A 210 4.27 -3.92 2.36
N LYS A 211 4.85 -5.11 2.32
CA LYS A 211 5.63 -5.64 3.45
C LYS A 211 6.84 -4.74 3.74
N PRO A 212 7.05 -4.29 5.00
CA PRO A 212 8.23 -3.53 5.37
C PRO A 212 9.52 -4.31 5.11
N SER A 213 10.56 -3.61 4.66
CA SER A 213 11.91 -4.15 4.54
C SER A 213 12.79 -3.59 5.65
N SER A 214 13.51 -4.47 6.34
CA SER A 214 14.45 -4.09 7.39
C SER A 214 15.86 -4.56 7.08
N ALA A 215 16.85 -3.76 7.43
CA ALA A 215 18.26 -4.12 7.38
C ALA A 215 18.99 -3.57 8.60
N THR A 216 19.96 -4.30 9.13
CA THR A 216 20.78 -3.87 10.27
C THR A 216 22.26 -4.03 9.95
N ARG A 217 23.08 -3.06 10.35
CA ARG A 217 24.53 -3.09 10.13
C ARG A 217 25.30 -2.41 11.26
N LYS A 218 26.42 -3.02 11.67
CA LYS A 218 27.44 -2.34 12.49
C LYS A 218 28.31 -1.46 11.60
N VAL A 219 28.38 -0.18 11.93
CA VAL A 219 29.17 0.84 11.23
C VAL A 219 30.33 1.25 12.12
N ARG A 220 31.54 1.25 11.57
CA ARG A 220 32.81 1.60 12.24
C ARG A 220 33.37 2.89 11.67
#